data_AF-A0A842RU20-F1
#
_entry.id   AF-A0A842RU20-F1
#
_cell.length_a   1.000
_cell.length_b   1.000
_cell.length_c   1.000
_cell.angle_alpha   90.00
_cell.angle_beta   90.00
_cell.angle_gamma   90.00
#
_symmetry.space_group_name_H-M   'P 1'
#
loop_
_entity.id
_entity.type
_entity.pdbx_description
1 polymer ?
#
loop_
_entity_poly.entity_id
_entity_poly.type
_entity_poly.pdbx_seq_one_letter_code
_entity_poly.pdbx_strand_id
1 'polypeptide(L)'
;MQCISTEDAKEWKGRTIEIDDAGTGDLVGDAFIGFHDVPSGNVIFRGIPVGLYTKDNREDNKPKKAILLAVKDGLKSLNFDRNRDRILLCRGSCFDLVREWFKEEEINYLPAIVEGKLQDAVEGRFISHLRRLGVTSRSLTKESGKKRFFILFNWVCEDFPNRKNFVKRGFPSWGKRWKKRAQGDYKKILKRRKSVRNRASEILDQM
;
A
#
# COMPACT_ATOMS: atom_id res chain seq x y z
N MET A 1 2.95 -24.38 -10.84
CA MET A 1 2.71 -23.29 -11.81
C MET A 1 4.00 -22.53 -11.99
N GLN A 2 4.47 -22.42 -13.23
CA GLN A 2 5.64 -21.62 -13.57
C GLN A 2 5.23 -20.13 -13.50
N CYS A 3 6.04 -19.33 -12.81
CA CYS A 3 5.83 -17.89 -12.66
C CYS A 3 6.41 -17.18 -13.88
N ILE A 4 5.69 -16.21 -14.44
CA ILE A 4 6.14 -15.42 -15.59
C ILE A 4 6.25 -13.94 -15.19
N SER A 5 7.24 -13.22 -15.73
CA SER A 5 7.22 -11.76 -15.70
C SER A 5 6.13 -11.26 -16.66
N THR A 6 5.51 -10.12 -16.36
CA THR A 6 4.56 -9.48 -17.30
C THR A 6 5.24 -9.15 -18.63
N GLU A 7 6.54 -8.87 -18.64
CA GLU A 7 7.31 -8.58 -19.86
C GLU A 7 7.47 -9.81 -20.78
N ASP A 8 7.41 -11.02 -20.20
CA ASP A 8 7.59 -12.30 -20.90
C ASP A 8 6.26 -12.96 -21.31
N ALA A 9 5.11 -12.42 -20.90
CA ALA A 9 3.80 -13.05 -21.03
C ALA A 9 3.18 -12.99 -22.46
N LYS A 10 4.02 -13.01 -23.51
CA LYS A 10 3.67 -12.63 -24.90
C LYS A 10 2.75 -13.58 -25.68
N GLU A 11 2.41 -14.76 -25.15
CA GLU A 11 1.72 -15.81 -25.92
C GLU A 11 0.17 -15.72 -25.95
N TRP A 12 -0.45 -14.65 -25.44
CA TRP A 12 -1.92 -14.51 -25.47
C TRP A 12 -2.42 -13.67 -26.64
N LYS A 13 -3.28 -14.26 -27.47
CA LYS A 13 -3.88 -13.58 -28.64
C LYS A 13 -5.05 -12.65 -28.29
N GLY A 14 -5.57 -12.72 -27.06
CA GLY A 14 -6.63 -11.83 -26.58
C GLY A 14 -6.09 -10.61 -25.84
N ARG A 15 -6.98 -9.83 -25.21
CA ARG A 15 -6.61 -8.70 -24.37
C ARG A 15 -6.01 -9.18 -23.05
N THR A 16 -4.96 -8.52 -22.57
CA THR A 16 -4.36 -8.79 -21.26
C THR A 16 -4.60 -7.61 -20.33
N ILE A 17 -5.06 -7.90 -19.11
CA ILE A 17 -5.17 -6.93 -18.02
C ILE A 17 -4.21 -7.34 -16.91
N GLU A 18 -3.33 -6.44 -16.50
CA GLU A 18 -2.46 -6.62 -15.34
C GLU A 18 -3.14 -6.05 -14.08
N ILE A 19 -2.95 -6.71 -12.95
CA ILE A 19 -3.43 -6.26 -11.64
C ILE A 19 -2.30 -6.35 -10.62
N ASP A 20 -2.03 -5.22 -9.96
CA ASP A 20 -0.98 -5.08 -8.95
C ASP A 20 -1.46 -4.25 -7.76
N ASP A 21 -0.69 -4.26 -6.68
CA ASP A 21 -0.98 -3.48 -5.48
C ASP A 21 0.22 -2.67 -4.99
N ALA A 22 -0.07 -1.54 -4.35
CA ALA A 22 0.91 -0.84 -3.54
C ALA A 22 0.34 -0.47 -2.17
N GLY A 23 1.22 -0.48 -1.18
CA GLY A 23 0.92 -0.05 0.17
C GLY A 23 0.25 -1.12 1.04
N THR A 24 -0.24 -2.26 0.52
CA THR A 24 -0.96 -3.26 1.34
C THR A 24 -0.15 -3.75 2.54
N GLY A 25 1.19 -3.84 2.41
CA GLY A 25 2.14 -4.20 3.46
C GLY A 25 2.79 -3.03 4.21
N ASP A 26 2.59 -1.79 3.78
CA ASP A 26 3.23 -0.61 4.38
C ASP A 26 2.56 -0.18 5.69
N LEU A 27 3.33 0.48 6.56
CA LEU A 27 2.86 0.83 7.90
C LEU A 27 1.73 1.88 7.89
N VAL A 28 1.76 2.81 6.95
CA VAL A 28 0.96 4.04 6.95
C VAL A 28 0.19 4.19 5.63
N GLY A 29 -1.00 4.77 5.72
CA GLY A 29 -1.80 5.20 4.58
C GLY A 29 -2.70 4.13 3.99
N ASP A 30 -3.46 4.48 2.98
CA ASP A 30 -4.33 3.57 2.24
C ASP A 30 -3.50 2.53 1.47
N ALA A 31 -4.15 1.52 0.91
CA ALA A 31 -3.54 0.71 -0.15
C ALA A 31 -4.21 1.05 -1.49
N PHE A 32 -3.54 0.74 -2.59
CA PHE A 32 -4.06 0.97 -3.93
C PHE A 32 -3.94 -0.31 -4.75
N ILE A 33 -5.02 -0.66 -5.42
CA ILE A 33 -5.05 -1.73 -6.44
C ILE A 33 -5.04 -1.04 -7.80
N GLY A 34 -4.03 -1.32 -8.61
CA GLY A 34 -3.90 -0.81 -9.95
C GLY A 34 -4.33 -1.85 -10.98
N PHE A 35 -4.87 -1.37 -12.09
CA PHE A 35 -5.25 -2.19 -13.24
C PHE A 35 -4.64 -1.55 -14.48
N HIS A 36 -4.00 -2.33 -15.32
CA HIS A 36 -3.44 -1.87 -16.59
C HIS A 36 -4.00 -2.71 -17.72
N ASP A 37 -4.75 -2.06 -18.61
CA ASP A 37 -5.19 -2.64 -19.87
C ASP A 37 -4.06 -2.54 -20.89
N VAL A 38 -3.35 -3.65 -21.11
CA VAL A 38 -2.08 -3.66 -21.85
C VAL A 38 -2.23 -3.12 -23.28
N PRO A 39 -3.21 -3.56 -24.10
CA PRO A 39 -3.37 -3.04 -25.45
C PRO A 39 -3.66 -1.54 -25.55
N SER A 40 -4.53 -1.01 -24.68
CA SER A 40 -4.87 0.43 -24.72
C SER A 40 -3.88 1.31 -23.96
N GLY A 41 -3.09 0.70 -23.06
CA GLY A 41 -2.23 1.41 -22.13
C GLY A 41 -2.99 2.15 -21.02
N ASN A 42 -4.31 1.97 -20.87
CA ASN A 42 -5.09 2.62 -19.84
C ASN A 42 -4.75 2.07 -18.44
N VAL A 43 -4.62 2.95 -17.45
CA VAL A 43 -4.35 2.58 -16.06
C VAL A 43 -5.40 3.20 -15.15
N ILE A 44 -6.08 2.36 -14.37
CA ILE A 44 -7.06 2.79 -13.36
C ILE A 44 -6.68 2.27 -11.98
N PHE A 45 -7.21 2.92 -10.93
CA PHE A 45 -6.91 2.57 -9.54
C PHE A 45 -8.16 2.41 -8.69
N ARG A 46 -8.04 1.62 -7.62
CA ARG A 46 -8.99 1.55 -6.50
C ARG A 46 -8.25 1.69 -5.18
N GLY A 47 -8.79 2.52 -4.30
CA GLY A 47 -8.23 2.76 -2.96
C GLY A 47 -8.86 1.83 -1.93
N ILE A 48 -8.04 1.30 -1.02
CA ILE A 48 -8.46 0.51 0.14
C ILE A 48 -8.14 1.35 1.38
N PRO A 49 -9.16 1.90 2.07
CA PRO A 49 -8.95 2.81 3.19
C PRO A 49 -8.14 2.18 4.33
N VAL A 50 -7.22 2.97 4.91
CA VAL A 50 -6.41 2.55 6.07
C VAL A 50 -7.27 2.12 7.26
N GLY A 51 -8.48 2.69 7.39
CA GLY A 51 -9.46 2.33 8.41
C GLY A 51 -9.91 0.87 8.36
N LEU A 52 -9.72 0.16 7.25
CA LEU A 52 -9.98 -1.27 7.16
C LEU A 52 -8.89 -2.12 7.81
N TYR A 53 -7.68 -1.60 8.01
CA TYR A 53 -6.55 -2.33 8.57
C TYR A 53 -6.47 -2.19 10.10
N THR A 54 -7.55 -2.54 10.79
CA THR A 54 -7.61 -2.63 12.26
C THR A 54 -7.40 -4.08 12.73
N LYS A 55 -7.26 -4.27 14.05
CA LYS A 55 -7.13 -5.60 14.63
C LYS A 55 -8.41 -6.42 14.37
N ASP A 56 -9.56 -5.86 14.71
CA ASP A 56 -10.87 -6.51 14.58
C ASP A 56 -11.16 -6.88 13.12
N ASN A 57 -10.85 -5.98 12.19
CA ASN A 57 -11.06 -6.22 10.76
C ASN A 57 -10.11 -7.25 10.15
N ARG A 58 -8.96 -7.52 10.79
CA ARG A 58 -8.01 -8.53 10.32
C ARG A 58 -8.53 -9.94 10.55
N GLU A 59 -9.19 -10.18 11.68
CA GLU A 59 -9.76 -11.49 12.02
C GLU A 59 -10.84 -11.88 11.00
N ASP A 60 -11.61 -10.91 10.51
CA ASP A 60 -12.67 -11.11 9.49
C ASP A 60 -12.19 -11.05 8.02
N ASN A 61 -10.88 -10.93 7.78
CA ASN A 61 -10.29 -10.69 6.45
C ASN A 61 -10.87 -9.46 5.71
N LYS A 62 -11.36 -8.43 6.39
CA LYS A 62 -12.04 -7.29 5.73
C LYS A 62 -11.18 -6.56 4.69
N PRO A 63 -9.87 -6.34 4.89
CA PRO A 63 -9.02 -5.77 3.84
C PRO A 63 -9.02 -6.61 2.56
N LYS A 64 -8.92 -7.95 2.67
CA LYS A 64 -8.95 -8.85 1.49
C LYS A 64 -10.33 -8.83 0.82
N LYS A 65 -11.41 -8.80 1.59
CA LYS A 65 -12.79 -8.68 1.06
C LYS A 65 -12.97 -7.35 0.31
N ALA A 66 -12.45 -6.24 0.85
CA ALA A 66 -12.48 -4.95 0.17
C ALA A 66 -11.63 -4.95 -1.11
N ILE A 67 -10.48 -5.62 -1.12
CA ILE A 67 -9.65 -5.81 -2.32
C ILE A 67 -10.42 -6.62 -3.37
N LEU A 68 -11.13 -7.68 -2.97
CA LEU A 68 -11.99 -8.44 -3.89
C LEU A 68 -13.06 -7.55 -4.54
N LEU A 69 -13.77 -6.75 -3.75
CA LEU A 69 -14.76 -5.80 -4.28
C LEU A 69 -14.13 -4.77 -5.23
N ALA A 70 -12.94 -4.26 -4.88
CA ALA A 70 -12.19 -3.33 -5.73
C ALA A 70 -11.76 -3.97 -7.05
N VAL A 71 -11.36 -5.25 -7.04
CA VAL A 71 -11.03 -6.01 -8.26
C VAL A 71 -12.26 -6.21 -9.14
N LYS A 72 -13.39 -6.63 -8.57
CA LYS A 72 -14.66 -6.76 -9.31
C LYS A 72 -15.06 -5.44 -9.98
N ASP A 73 -14.97 -4.33 -9.24
CA ASP A 73 -15.31 -3.00 -9.75
C ASP A 73 -14.32 -2.49 -10.81
N GLY A 74 -13.02 -2.75 -10.64
CA GLY A 74 -11.99 -2.42 -11.62
C GLY A 74 -12.17 -3.17 -12.94
N LEU A 75 -12.41 -4.49 -12.87
CA LEU A 75 -12.68 -5.31 -14.05
C LEU A 75 -13.97 -4.87 -14.76
N LYS A 76 -15.02 -4.56 -14.02
CA LYS A 76 -16.24 -3.98 -14.58
C LYS A 76 -15.96 -2.67 -15.32
N SER A 77 -15.14 -1.79 -14.74
CA SER A 77 -14.80 -0.50 -15.36
C SER A 77 -13.98 -0.63 -16.64
N LEU A 78 -13.24 -1.73 -16.79
CA LEU A 78 -12.49 -2.03 -18.00
C LEU A 78 -13.32 -2.83 -19.03
N ASN A 79 -14.59 -3.10 -18.75
CA ASN A 79 -15.44 -3.99 -19.55
C ASN A 79 -14.77 -5.35 -19.80
N PHE A 80 -14.24 -5.96 -18.73
CA PHE A 80 -13.57 -7.27 -18.80
C PHE A 80 -14.51 -8.35 -19.37
N ASP A 81 -14.02 -9.09 -20.37
CA ASP A 81 -14.71 -10.24 -20.96
C ASP A 81 -13.97 -11.54 -20.63
N ARG A 82 -14.56 -12.37 -19.76
CA ARG A 82 -13.98 -13.64 -19.30
C ARG A 82 -13.65 -14.63 -20.42
N ASN A 83 -14.28 -14.51 -21.60
CA ASN A 83 -14.05 -15.43 -22.73
C ASN A 83 -12.91 -14.97 -23.65
N ARG A 84 -12.49 -13.71 -23.56
CA ARG A 84 -11.52 -13.08 -24.49
C ARG A 84 -10.30 -12.51 -23.78
N ASP A 85 -10.44 -12.17 -22.52
CA ASP A 85 -9.44 -11.47 -21.74
C ASP A 85 -8.69 -12.44 -20.83
N ARG A 86 -7.41 -12.14 -20.59
CA ARG A 86 -6.58 -12.82 -19.60
C ARG A 86 -6.12 -11.83 -18.54
N ILE A 87 -6.00 -12.29 -17.30
CA ILE A 87 -5.48 -11.50 -16.19
C ILE A 87 -4.06 -11.94 -15.81
N LEU A 88 -3.14 -10.99 -15.68
CA LEU A 88 -1.85 -11.20 -15.02
C LEU A 88 -1.93 -10.59 -13.61
N LEU A 89 -1.94 -11.44 -12.59
CA LEU A 89 -2.19 -11.04 -11.21
C LEU A 89 -0.92 -11.12 -10.38
N CYS A 90 -0.60 -10.04 -9.66
CA CYS A 90 0.48 -10.01 -8.68
C CYS A 90 0.34 -11.11 -7.62
N ARG A 91 1.49 -11.65 -7.19
CA ARG A 91 1.57 -12.77 -6.24
C ARG A 91 1.29 -12.39 -4.79
N GLY A 92 1.01 -11.13 -4.49
CA GLY A 92 0.71 -10.65 -3.14
C GLY A 92 -0.40 -11.47 -2.47
N SER A 93 -0.23 -11.83 -1.20
CA SER A 93 -1.24 -12.57 -0.42
C SER A 93 -2.50 -11.73 -0.08
N CYS A 94 -2.44 -10.42 -0.34
CA CYS A 94 -3.59 -9.54 -0.30
C CYS A 94 -4.69 -9.98 -1.32
N PHE A 95 -4.30 -10.70 -2.38
CA PHE A 95 -5.18 -11.19 -3.44
C PHE A 95 -5.68 -12.64 -3.25
N ASP A 96 -5.52 -13.26 -2.09
CA ASP A 96 -5.95 -14.66 -1.90
C ASP A 96 -7.44 -14.88 -2.24
N LEU A 97 -8.33 -14.03 -1.71
CA LEU A 97 -9.77 -14.10 -2.01
C LEU A 97 -10.09 -13.77 -3.48
N VAL A 98 -9.23 -12.99 -4.15
CA VAL A 98 -9.36 -12.71 -5.59
C VAL A 98 -9.02 -13.95 -6.40
N ARG A 99 -7.97 -14.69 -6.02
CA ARG A 99 -7.62 -15.96 -6.66
C ARG A 99 -8.66 -17.04 -6.45
N GLU A 100 -9.29 -17.09 -5.28
CA GLU A 100 -10.43 -17.99 -5.00
C GLU A 100 -11.59 -17.65 -5.95
N TRP A 101 -12.01 -16.39 -5.98
CA TRP A 101 -13.07 -15.93 -6.87
C TRP A 101 -12.76 -16.17 -8.37
N PHE A 102 -11.53 -15.91 -8.81
CA PHE A 102 -11.13 -16.20 -10.19
C PHE A 102 -11.25 -17.68 -10.55
N LYS A 103 -10.96 -18.59 -9.61
CA LYS A 103 -11.13 -20.04 -9.84
C LYS A 103 -12.61 -20.41 -9.91
N GLU A 104 -13.42 -19.89 -9.00
CA GLU A 104 -14.88 -20.13 -8.96
C GLU A 104 -15.57 -19.66 -10.25
N GLU A 105 -15.16 -18.49 -10.77
CA GLU A 105 -15.69 -17.93 -12.02
C GLU A 105 -14.95 -18.41 -13.28
N GLU A 106 -14.05 -19.39 -13.17
CA GLU A 106 -13.25 -19.89 -14.29
C GLU A 106 -12.57 -18.77 -15.11
N ILE A 107 -12.13 -17.71 -14.44
CA ILE A 107 -11.45 -16.57 -15.05
C ILE A 107 -10.04 -17.00 -15.43
N ASN A 108 -9.65 -16.75 -16.68
CA ASN A 108 -8.31 -17.01 -17.16
C ASN A 108 -7.29 -16.04 -16.53
N TYR A 109 -6.55 -16.48 -15.51
CA TYR A 109 -5.49 -15.71 -14.90
C TYR A 109 -4.19 -16.48 -14.73
N LEU A 110 -3.07 -15.76 -14.75
CA LEU A 110 -1.75 -16.27 -14.44
C LEU A 110 -1.11 -15.47 -13.29
N PRO A 111 -0.45 -16.13 -12.33
CA PRO A 111 0.36 -15.43 -11.34
C PRO A 111 1.59 -14.81 -12.03
N ALA A 112 1.78 -13.51 -11.84
CA ALA A 112 2.84 -12.77 -12.50
C ALA A 112 3.69 -11.95 -11.51
N ILE A 113 4.95 -11.72 -11.88
CA ILE A 113 5.72 -10.60 -11.35
C ILE A 113 5.34 -9.41 -12.22
N VAL A 114 4.58 -8.47 -11.65
CA VAL A 114 4.18 -7.26 -12.38
C VAL A 114 5.34 -6.30 -12.37
N GLU A 115 5.89 -6.03 -13.55
CA GLU A 115 6.99 -5.12 -13.78
C GLU A 115 6.60 -4.02 -14.79
N GLY A 116 7.35 -2.93 -14.82
CA GLY A 116 7.14 -1.83 -15.75
C GLY A 116 5.95 -0.94 -15.39
N LYS A 117 5.12 -0.62 -16.39
CA LYS A 117 4.17 0.50 -16.34
C LYS A 117 3.19 0.45 -15.17
N LEU A 118 2.58 -0.71 -14.90
CA LEU A 118 1.61 -0.83 -13.81
C LEU A 118 2.28 -0.67 -12.44
N GLN A 119 3.39 -1.38 -12.22
CA GLN A 119 4.18 -1.29 -10.98
C GLN A 119 4.55 0.17 -10.70
N ASP A 120 5.07 0.87 -11.71
CA ASP A 120 5.45 2.27 -11.61
C ASP A 120 4.29 3.20 -11.25
N ALA A 121 3.12 2.95 -11.84
CA ALA A 121 1.94 3.77 -11.66
C ALA A 121 1.33 3.56 -10.26
N VAL A 122 1.25 2.32 -9.78
CA VAL A 122 0.66 1.99 -8.47
C VAL A 122 1.58 2.43 -7.32
N GLU A 123 2.90 2.23 -7.44
CA GLU A 123 3.88 2.76 -6.48
C GLU A 123 3.89 4.29 -6.47
N GLY A 124 3.85 4.94 -7.64
CA GLY A 124 3.73 6.40 -7.74
C GLY A 124 2.47 6.94 -7.07
N ARG A 125 1.32 6.26 -7.26
CA ARG A 125 0.05 6.61 -6.62
C ARG A 125 0.14 6.52 -5.09
N PHE A 126 0.76 5.47 -4.58
CA PHE A 126 0.96 5.27 -3.15
C PHE A 126 1.90 6.31 -2.53
N ILE A 127 3.05 6.58 -3.17
CA ILE A 127 3.97 7.63 -2.72
C ILE A 127 3.27 8.99 -2.69
N SER A 128 2.53 9.33 -3.74
CA SER A 128 1.74 10.56 -3.82
C SER A 128 0.71 10.67 -2.67
N HIS A 129 0.05 9.57 -2.32
CA HIS A 129 -0.83 9.51 -1.16
C HIS A 129 -0.09 9.79 0.15
N LEU A 130 1.07 9.16 0.38
CA LEU A 130 1.89 9.41 1.56
C LEU A 130 2.37 10.87 1.65
N ARG A 131 2.71 11.49 0.51
CA ARG A 131 3.04 12.93 0.46
C ARG A 131 1.85 13.80 0.88
N ARG A 132 0.64 13.49 0.41
CA ARG A 132 -0.58 14.21 0.81
C ARG A 132 -0.89 14.06 2.31
N LEU A 133 -0.53 12.94 2.93
CA LEU A 133 -0.62 12.78 4.38
C LEU A 133 0.43 13.61 5.15
N GLY A 134 1.42 14.19 4.46
CA GLY A 134 2.46 15.03 5.04
C GLY A 134 3.78 14.31 5.30
N VAL A 135 4.05 13.16 4.66
CA VAL A 135 5.36 12.52 4.73
C VAL A 135 6.34 13.26 3.81
N THR A 136 7.23 14.08 4.36
CA THR A 136 8.10 14.99 3.58
C THR A 136 9.52 14.49 3.35
N SER A 137 9.90 13.30 3.87
CA SER A 137 11.25 12.74 3.70
C SER A 137 11.67 12.66 2.23
N ARG A 138 12.82 13.23 1.85
CA ARG A 138 13.34 13.16 0.47
C ARG A 138 13.67 11.73 0.05
N SER A 139 13.98 10.86 1.01
CA SER A 139 14.26 9.45 0.77
C SER A 139 13.01 8.61 0.52
N LEU A 140 11.80 9.18 0.55
CA LEU A 140 10.57 8.48 0.18
C LEU A 140 10.37 8.54 -1.34
N THR A 141 10.83 7.49 -2.00
CA THR A 141 10.77 7.25 -3.46
C THR A 141 10.15 5.88 -3.75
N LYS A 142 9.94 5.53 -5.02
CA LYS A 142 9.39 4.21 -5.40
C LYS A 142 10.36 3.08 -5.04
N GLU A 143 11.66 3.36 -5.06
CA GLU A 143 12.77 2.44 -4.80
C GLU A 143 13.09 2.32 -3.30
N SER A 144 12.32 2.98 -2.43
CA SER A 144 12.58 2.98 -0.99
C SER A 144 12.51 1.58 -0.37
N GLY A 145 11.69 0.69 -0.93
CA GLY A 145 11.55 -0.70 -0.49
C GLY A 145 11.48 -0.82 1.04
N LYS A 146 12.36 -1.64 1.63
CA LYS A 146 12.41 -1.85 3.09
C LYS A 146 12.69 -0.57 3.91
N LYS A 147 13.38 0.43 3.36
CA LYS A 147 13.65 1.70 4.05
C LYS A 147 12.38 2.51 4.27
N ARG A 148 11.37 2.33 3.40
CA ARG A 148 10.05 2.99 3.51
C ARG A 148 9.40 2.76 4.87
N PHE A 149 9.52 1.56 5.43
CA PHE A 149 9.03 1.27 6.78
C PHE A 149 9.58 2.24 7.82
N PHE A 150 10.89 2.47 7.85
CA PHE A 150 11.53 3.35 8.83
C PHE A 150 11.21 4.83 8.60
N ILE A 151 11.08 5.24 7.34
CA ILE A 151 10.62 6.59 6.99
C ILE A 151 9.23 6.84 7.58
N LEU A 152 8.29 5.93 7.32
CA LEU A 152 6.91 6.03 7.80
C LEU A 152 6.84 5.92 9.32
N PHE A 153 7.64 5.04 9.92
CA PHE A 153 7.70 4.88 11.37
C PHE A 153 8.18 6.16 12.06
N ASN A 154 9.27 6.76 11.56
CA ASN A 154 9.79 8.02 12.10
C ASN A 154 8.76 9.15 11.96
N TRP A 155 8.09 9.24 10.81
CA TRP A 155 6.99 10.17 10.61
C TRP A 155 5.89 9.97 11.65
N VAL A 156 5.47 8.74 11.95
CA VAL A 156 4.50 8.48 13.04
C VAL A 156 5.04 8.93 14.40
N CYS A 157 6.31 8.68 14.71
CA CYS A 157 6.91 9.04 16.00
C CYS A 157 6.97 10.56 16.27
N GLU A 158 7.12 11.39 15.23
CA GLU A 158 7.20 12.84 15.38
C GLU A 158 5.94 13.50 15.94
N ASP A 159 4.78 12.88 15.68
CA ASP A 159 3.46 13.33 16.17
C ASP A 159 2.52 12.13 16.35
N PHE A 160 2.90 11.26 17.30
CA PHE A 160 2.21 10.00 17.54
C PHE A 160 0.71 10.14 17.82
N PRO A 161 0.23 11.06 18.69
CA PRO A 161 -1.19 11.15 19.03
C PRO A 161 -2.09 11.37 17.81
N ASN A 162 -1.65 12.19 16.84
CA ASN A 162 -2.40 12.50 15.64
C ASN A 162 -2.14 11.48 14.52
N ARG A 163 -0.89 11.04 14.35
CA ARG A 163 -0.48 10.21 13.21
C ARG A 163 -0.81 8.73 13.38
N LYS A 164 -1.08 8.25 14.60
CA LYS A 164 -1.48 6.84 14.87
C LYS A 164 -2.72 6.39 14.09
N ASN A 165 -3.59 7.32 13.68
CA ASN A 165 -4.83 7.02 12.97
C ASN A 165 -4.58 6.65 11.49
N PHE A 166 -3.43 7.02 10.94
CA PHE A 166 -3.01 6.63 9.59
C PHE A 166 -2.21 5.33 9.58
N VAL A 167 -2.08 4.63 10.72
CA VAL A 167 -1.33 3.38 10.82
C VAL A 167 -2.24 2.18 10.55
N LYS A 168 -1.73 1.20 9.81
CA LYS A 168 -2.36 -0.13 9.66
C LYS A 168 -2.20 -0.95 10.94
N ARG A 169 -3.06 -0.66 11.92
CA ARG A 169 -3.00 -1.19 13.29
C ARG A 169 -3.24 -2.70 13.39
N GLY A 170 -3.82 -3.32 12.37
CA GLY A 170 -4.08 -4.76 12.30
C GLY A 170 -2.82 -5.62 12.19
N PHE A 171 -1.68 -5.06 11.79
CA PHE A 171 -0.43 -5.82 11.73
C PHE A 171 0.00 -6.29 13.13
N PRO A 172 0.31 -7.58 13.33
CA PRO A 172 0.62 -8.10 14.67
C PRO A 172 1.90 -7.50 15.23
N SER A 173 2.87 -7.18 14.36
CA SER A 173 4.10 -6.46 14.76
C SER A 173 3.82 -5.08 15.34
N TRP A 174 2.77 -4.40 14.88
CA TRP A 174 2.37 -3.09 15.39
C TRP A 174 1.97 -3.18 16.86
N GLY A 175 1.05 -4.08 17.18
CA GLY A 175 0.61 -4.35 18.55
C GLY A 175 1.72 -4.87 19.45
N LYS A 176 2.54 -5.80 18.95
CA LYS A 176 3.57 -6.49 19.75
C LYS A 176 4.75 -5.59 20.15
N ARG A 177 5.25 -4.75 19.24
CA ARG A 177 6.50 -3.98 19.48
C ARG A 177 6.46 -2.53 19.02
N TRP A 178 5.92 -2.25 17.83
CA TRP A 178 6.14 -0.95 17.20
C TRP A 178 5.31 0.17 17.83
N LYS A 179 4.09 -0.11 18.31
CA LYS A 179 3.27 0.87 19.02
C LYS A 179 3.98 1.42 20.26
N LYS A 180 4.50 0.53 21.11
CA LYS A 180 5.23 0.90 22.35
C LYS A 180 6.50 1.69 22.01
N ARG A 181 7.25 1.26 20.97
CA ARG A 181 8.43 1.97 20.50
C ARG A 181 8.08 3.38 20.01
N ALA A 182 7.04 3.53 19.20
CA ALA A 182 6.61 4.83 18.67
C ALA A 182 6.21 5.81 19.79
N GLN A 183 5.50 5.31 20.80
CA GLN A 183 5.17 6.10 22.00
C GLN A 183 6.42 6.53 22.77
N GLY A 184 7.40 5.64 22.93
CA GLY A 184 8.66 5.94 23.60
C GLY A 184 9.47 7.00 22.86
N ASP A 185 9.59 6.86 21.54
CA ASP A 185 10.34 7.79 20.69
C ASP A 185 9.65 9.17 20.63
N TYR A 186 8.31 9.21 20.56
CA TYR A 186 7.54 10.46 20.69
C TYR A 186 7.82 11.18 22.02
N LYS A 187 7.80 10.47 23.15
CA LYS A 187 8.12 11.05 24.47
C LYS A 187 9.54 11.64 24.53
N LYS A 188 10.52 10.95 23.93
CA LYS A 188 11.90 11.46 23.83
C LYS A 188 11.97 12.74 23.00
N ILE A 189 11.25 12.79 21.87
CA ILE A 189 11.17 13.97 21.00
C ILE A 189 10.57 15.15 21.78
N LEU A 190 9.49 14.95 22.54
CA LEU A 190 8.89 15.99 23.38
C LEU A 190 9.87 16.52 24.43
N LYS A 191 10.56 15.62 25.16
CA LYS A 191 11.55 16.01 26.17
C LYS A 191 12.67 16.85 25.56
N ARG A 192 13.19 16.44 24.40
CA ARG A 192 14.21 17.19 23.66
C ARG A 192 13.70 18.57 23.23
N ARG A 193 12.50 18.66 22.65
CA ARG A 193 11.88 19.94 22.24
C ARG A 193 11.69 20.89 23.42
N LYS A 194 11.25 20.38 24.57
CA LYS A 194 11.11 21.18 25.81
C LYS A 194 12.46 21.72 26.27
N SER A 195 13.49 20.86 26.32
CA SER A 195 14.84 21.28 26.71
C SER A 195 15.41 22.36 25.79
N VAL A 196 15.22 22.23 24.47
CA VAL A 196 15.65 23.26 23.50
C VAL A 196 14.91 24.57 23.69
N ARG A 197 13.59 24.55 23.90
CA ARG A 197 12.81 25.78 24.18
C ARG A 197 13.25 26.47 25.46
N ASN A 198 13.45 25.71 26.54
CA ASN A 198 13.90 26.28 27.81
C ASN A 198 15.23 27.00 27.64
N ARG A 199 16.21 26.35 27.00
CA ARG A 199 17.52 26.95 26.73
C ARG A 199 17.44 28.18 25.82
N ALA A 200 16.53 28.19 24.85
CA ALA A 200 16.32 29.36 24.00
C ALA A 200 15.71 30.54 24.79
N SER A 201 14.78 30.28 25.71
CA SER A 201 14.21 31.29 26.61
C SER A 201 15.29 31.89 27.51
N GLU A 202 16.11 31.04 28.15
CA GLU A 202 17.20 31.48 29.03
C GLU A 202 18.19 32.42 28.32
N ILE A 203 18.48 32.16 27.03
CA ILE A 203 19.36 33.04 26.23
C ILE A 203 18.69 34.38 25.94
N LEU A 204 17.39 34.37 25.60
CA LEU A 204 16.64 35.59 25.30
C LEU A 204 16.45 36.47 26.54
N ASP A 205 16.26 35.87 27.71
CA ASP A 205 16.09 36.58 28.99
C ASP A 205 17.43 37.21 29.48
N GLN A 206 18.56 36.82 28.90
CA GLN A 206 19.90 37.35 29.19
C GLN A 206 20.37 38.45 28.21
N MET A 207 19.57 38.76 27.18
CA MET A 207 19.83 39.84 26.20
C MET A 207 19.04 41.10 26.54
#